data_AF-A0A936BH18-F1
#
_entry.id   AF-A0A936BH18-F1
#
_cell.length_a   1.000
_cell.length_b   1.000
_cell.length_c   1.000
_cell.angle_alpha   90.00
_cell.angle_beta   90.00
_cell.angle_gamma   90.00
#
_symmetry.space_group_name_H-M   'P 1'
#
loop_
_entity.id
_entity.type
_entity.pdbx_description
1 polymer ?
#
loop_
_entity_poly.entity_id
_entity_poly.type
_entity_poly.pdbx_seq_one_letter_code
_entity_poly.pdbx_strand_id
1 'polypeptide(L)'
;MDIRVELTPHPIPLARPLPKELTGTAGAIAEFQGIVRAQEAGREIGALEYEAYSAMAEPMIRRICQELAAGGDCQFVSVTHRIGVVSVGEAAIHVVVASRHRAAAFALLTGFMDRLKQDVPIWKARALDTAGRPIAPAP
;
A
#
# COMPACT_ATOMS: atom_id res chain seq x y z
N MET A 1 4.30 -14.96 -11.45
CA MET A 1 3.44 -14.11 -10.60
C MET A 1 3.20 -12.80 -11.32
N ASP A 2 1.94 -12.38 -11.49
CA ASP A 2 1.60 -11.05 -12.01
C ASP A 2 1.76 -10.00 -10.89
N ILE A 3 2.37 -8.86 -11.20
CA ILE A 3 2.64 -7.77 -10.24
C ILE A 3 2.16 -6.46 -10.84
N ARG A 4 1.20 -5.84 -10.17
CA ARG A 4 0.67 -4.52 -10.53
C ARG A 4 1.08 -3.52 -9.46
N VAL A 5 1.66 -2.42 -9.90
CA VAL A 5 2.07 -1.31 -9.02
C VAL A 5 1.50 -0.04 -9.61
N GLU A 6 0.91 0.79 -8.76
CA GLU A 6 0.34 2.07 -9.13
C GLU A 6 0.59 3.09 -8.02
N LEU A 7 1.20 4.22 -8.38
CA LEU A 7 1.27 5.42 -7.55
C LEU A 7 0.29 6.45 -8.13
N THR A 8 -0.73 6.84 -7.38
CA THR A 8 -1.85 7.63 -7.92
C THR A 8 -2.20 8.80 -7.01
N PRO A 9 -2.58 9.98 -7.55
CA PRO A 9 -3.14 11.04 -6.72
C PRO A 9 -4.61 10.81 -6.32
N HIS A 10 -5.26 9.81 -6.93
CA HIS A 10 -6.69 9.58 -6.80
C HIS A 10 -7.05 8.64 -5.63
N PRO A 11 -8.27 8.73 -5.07
CA PRO A 11 -8.75 7.81 -4.06
C PRO A 11 -8.64 6.35 -4.51
N ILE A 12 -8.22 5.48 -3.58
CA ILE A 12 -8.11 4.04 -3.85
C ILE A 12 -9.51 3.42 -3.71
N PRO A 13 -10.01 2.70 -4.72
CA PRO A 13 -11.32 2.05 -4.63
C PRO A 13 -11.31 0.94 -3.58
N LEU A 14 -12.41 0.81 -2.84
CA LEU A 14 -12.57 -0.19 -1.77
C LEU A 14 -12.50 -1.64 -2.26
N ALA A 15 -12.81 -1.87 -3.54
CA ALA A 15 -12.74 -3.18 -4.17
C ALA A 15 -12.05 -3.04 -5.52
N ARG A 16 -11.03 -3.88 -5.75
CA ARG A 16 -10.39 -4.02 -7.05
C ARG A 16 -10.66 -5.44 -7.57
N PRO A 17 -11.31 -5.61 -8.72
CA PRO A 17 -11.58 -6.94 -9.24
C PRO A 17 -10.24 -7.65 -9.51
N LEU A 18 -10.16 -8.92 -9.12
CA LEU A 18 -9.01 -9.75 -9.44
C LEU A 18 -8.96 -10.06 -10.94
N PRO A 19 -7.76 -10.25 -11.50
CA PRO A 19 -7.61 -10.81 -12.85
C PRO A 19 -8.43 -12.09 -12.99
N LYS A 20 -9.19 -12.22 -14.09
CA LYS A 20 -10.05 -13.38 -14.34
C LYS A 20 -9.26 -14.68 -14.36
N GLU A 21 -7.99 -14.62 -14.76
CA GLU A 21 -7.06 -15.73 -14.86
C GLU A 21 -6.74 -16.38 -13.50
N LEU A 22 -7.00 -15.69 -12.39
CA LEU A 22 -6.86 -16.23 -11.03
C LEU A 22 -8.10 -17.04 -10.59
N THR A 23 -9.21 -16.94 -11.35
CA THR A 23 -10.46 -17.63 -11.04
C THR A 23 -10.25 -19.13 -11.23
N GLY A 24 -10.30 -19.89 -10.14
CA GLY A 24 -10.09 -21.34 -10.14
C GLY A 24 -8.66 -21.79 -9.82
N THR A 25 -7.70 -20.87 -9.70
CA THR A 25 -6.31 -21.21 -9.30
C THR A 25 -5.91 -20.61 -7.95
N ALA A 26 -6.48 -19.47 -7.56
CA ALA A 26 -6.25 -18.87 -6.24
C ALA A 26 -7.13 -19.55 -5.18
N GLY A 27 -6.51 -20.11 -4.14
CA GLY A 27 -7.20 -20.66 -2.97
C GLY A 27 -7.28 -19.70 -1.78
N ALA A 28 -6.58 -18.56 -1.85
CA ALA A 28 -6.64 -17.51 -0.85
C ALA A 28 -6.33 -16.13 -1.44
N ILE A 29 -7.02 -15.12 -0.90
CA ILE A 29 -6.78 -13.71 -1.15
C ILE A 29 -6.56 -13.04 0.21
N ALA A 30 -5.47 -12.30 0.36
CA ALA A 30 -5.22 -11.45 1.50
C ALA A 30 -5.16 -10.00 1.04
N GLU A 31 -5.85 -9.12 1.77
CA GLU A 31 -5.88 -7.69 1.49
C GLU A 31 -5.46 -6.87 2.70
N PHE A 32 -4.76 -5.77 2.45
CA PHE A 32 -4.37 -4.79 3.46
C PHE A 32 -4.69 -3.39 2.96
N GLN A 33 -5.33 -2.59 3.82
CA GLN A 33 -5.56 -1.18 3.60
C GLN A 33 -4.92 -0.37 4.72
N GLY A 34 -4.01 0.55 4.36
CA GLY A 34 -3.43 1.50 5.29
C GLY A 34 -4.29 2.75 5.35
N ILE A 35 -5.16 2.84 6.36
CA ILE A 35 -6.10 3.96 6.53
C ILE A 35 -5.47 5.10 7.33
N VAL A 36 -5.64 6.33 6.86
CA VAL A 36 -5.23 7.53 7.60
C VAL A 36 -6.10 7.68 8.84
N ARG A 37 -5.48 7.70 10.02
CA ARG A 37 -6.17 7.87 11.31
C ARG A 37 -6.31 9.36 11.63
N ALA A 38 -7.30 9.71 12.45
CA ALA A 38 -7.54 11.09 12.91
C ALA A 38 -6.43 11.68 13.80
N GLN A 39 -5.38 10.91 14.10
CA GLN A 39 -4.27 11.34 14.94
C GLN A 39 -2.92 10.94 14.36
N GLU A 40 -1.97 11.87 14.39
CA GLU A 40 -0.54 11.66 14.08
C GLU A 40 0.29 12.30 15.20
N ALA A 41 1.26 11.54 15.75
CA ALA A 41 2.13 12.00 16.85
C ALA A 41 1.37 12.65 18.04
N GLY A 42 0.20 12.11 18.39
CA GLY A 42 -0.62 12.61 19.51
C GLY A 42 -1.45 13.86 19.22
N ARG A 43 -1.49 14.34 17.97
CA ARG A 43 -2.27 15.51 17.55
C ARG A 43 -3.39 15.12 16.59
N GLU A 44 -4.52 15.81 16.68
CA GLU A 44 -5.62 15.65 15.73
C GLU A 44 -5.24 16.21 14.35
N ILE A 45 -5.58 15.47 13.31
CA ILE A 45 -5.29 15.81 11.91
C ILE A 45 -6.55 15.59 11.07
N GLY A 46 -6.68 16.31 9.96
CA GLY A 46 -7.70 16.10 8.94
C GLY A 46 -7.21 15.27 7.75
N ALA A 47 -5.90 15.27 7.49
CA ALA A 47 -5.28 14.51 6.39
C ALA A 47 -3.77 14.30 6.61
N LEU A 48 -3.20 13.37 5.84
CA LEU A 48 -1.77 13.23 5.62
C LEU A 48 -1.45 13.50 4.16
N GLU A 49 -0.35 14.20 3.89
CA GLU A 49 0.19 14.31 2.54
C GLU A 49 1.36 13.35 2.36
N TYR A 50 1.34 12.62 1.25
CA TYR A 50 2.36 11.65 0.87
C TYR A 50 3.15 12.11 -0.35
N GLU A 51 4.46 11.93 -0.29
CA GLU A 51 5.36 12.12 -1.42
C GLU A 51 6.08 10.81 -1.74
N ALA A 52 6.51 10.69 -3.00
CA ALA A 52 7.23 9.52 -3.47
C ALA A 52 8.29 9.91 -4.49
N TYR A 53 9.45 9.25 -4.44
CA TYR A 53 10.35 9.24 -5.58
C TYR A 53 9.93 8.14 -6.55
N SER A 54 8.89 8.40 -7.35
CA SER A 54 8.19 7.39 -8.15
C SER A 54 9.10 6.56 -9.06
N ALA A 55 10.09 7.18 -9.69
CA ALA A 55 11.05 6.51 -10.58
C ALA A 55 11.87 5.41 -9.87
N MET A 56 12.03 5.51 -8.55
CA MET A 56 12.71 4.51 -7.72
C MET A 56 11.73 3.63 -6.94
N ALA A 57 10.60 4.19 -6.49
CA ALA A 57 9.63 3.48 -5.67
C ALA A 57 8.99 2.30 -6.41
N GLU A 58 8.55 2.47 -7.67
CA GLU A 58 7.88 1.38 -8.40
C GLU A 58 8.82 0.19 -8.68
N PRO A 59 10.05 0.36 -9.19
CA PRO A 59 10.99 -0.75 -9.35
C PRO A 59 11.29 -1.48 -8.03
N MET A 60 11.43 -0.74 -6.92
CA MET A 60 11.70 -1.33 -5.61
C MET A 60 10.52 -2.16 -5.09
N ILE A 61 9.29 -1.64 -5.20
CA ILE A 61 8.07 -2.39 -4.85
C ILE A 61 8.02 -3.70 -5.63
N ARG A 62 8.24 -3.64 -6.96
CA ARG A 62 8.24 -4.84 -7.82
C ARG A 62 9.30 -5.84 -7.37
N ARG A 63 10.52 -5.37 -7.11
CA ARG A 63 11.63 -6.20 -6.63
C ARG A 63 11.31 -6.88 -5.31
N ILE A 64 10.78 -6.15 -4.33
CA ILE A 64 10.38 -6.70 -3.02
C ILE A 64 9.34 -7.80 -3.22
N CYS A 65 8.29 -7.57 -4.02
CA CYS A 65 7.28 -8.56 -4.32
C CYS A 65 7.87 -9.82 -4.96
N GLN A 66 8.79 -9.67 -5.93
CA GLN A 66 9.46 -10.80 -6.58
C GLN A 66 10.29 -11.62 -5.59
N GLU A 67 11.09 -10.96 -4.75
CA GLU A 67 11.94 -11.60 -3.75
C GLU A 67 11.11 -12.38 -2.72
N LEU A 68 10.00 -11.80 -2.24
CA LEU A 68 9.11 -12.45 -1.28
C LEU A 68 8.29 -13.60 -1.89
N ALA A 69 8.10 -13.61 -3.20
CA ALA A 69 7.31 -14.62 -3.91
C ALA A 69 8.15 -15.77 -4.48
N ALA A 70 9.45 -15.85 -4.21
CA ALA A 70 10.36 -16.81 -4.82
C ALA A 70 9.95 -18.29 -4.65
N GLY A 71 9.11 -18.61 -3.65
CA GLY A 71 8.54 -19.96 -3.44
C GLY A 71 7.41 -20.37 -4.39
N GLY A 72 6.93 -19.48 -5.28
CA GLY A 72 6.00 -19.82 -6.38
C GLY A 72 4.52 -19.99 -6.01
N ASP A 73 4.16 -19.97 -4.73
CA ASP A 73 2.76 -20.14 -4.29
C ASP A 73 1.90 -18.87 -4.46
N CYS A 74 2.53 -17.70 -4.57
CA CYS A 74 1.86 -16.43 -4.85
C CYS A 74 1.71 -16.23 -6.35
N GLN A 75 0.47 -15.96 -6.79
CA GLN A 75 0.11 -15.88 -8.21
C GLN A 75 -0.03 -14.43 -8.67
N PHE A 76 -0.47 -13.56 -7.77
CA PHE A 76 -0.73 -12.16 -8.06
C PHE A 76 -0.47 -11.27 -6.85
N VAL A 77 0.08 -10.09 -7.12
CA VAL A 77 0.16 -8.98 -6.17
C VAL A 77 -0.25 -7.68 -6.85
N SER A 78 -1.14 -6.93 -6.22
CA SER A 78 -1.43 -5.54 -6.57
C SER A 78 -1.02 -4.63 -5.42
N VAL A 79 -0.29 -3.56 -5.73
CA VAL A 79 0.07 -2.50 -4.79
C VAL A 79 -0.41 -1.18 -5.38
N THR A 80 -1.26 -0.48 -4.66
CA THR A 80 -1.69 0.87 -5.01
C THR A 80 -1.39 1.78 -3.85
N HIS A 81 -0.57 2.80 -4.07
CA HIS A 81 -0.27 3.81 -3.07
C HIS A 81 -0.77 5.16 -3.55
N ARG A 82 -1.48 5.88 -2.69
CA ARG A 82 -1.93 7.23 -2.95
C ARG A 82 -0.83 8.22 -2.60
N ILE A 83 -0.53 9.14 -3.51
CA ILE A 83 0.37 10.28 -3.32
C ILE A 83 -0.44 11.58 -3.27
N GLY A 84 0.13 12.63 -2.70
CA GLY A 84 -0.60 13.86 -2.38
C GLY A 84 -1.45 13.71 -1.12
N VAL A 85 -2.51 14.50 -1.01
CA VAL A 85 -3.34 14.60 0.19
C VAL A 85 -4.32 13.44 0.31
N VAL A 86 -4.29 12.76 1.45
CA VAL A 86 -5.16 11.64 1.81
C VAL A 86 -5.89 11.97 3.10
N SER A 87 -7.22 12.04 3.03
CA SER A 87 -8.06 12.45 4.17
C SER A 87 -8.11 11.35 5.22
N VAL A 88 -8.38 11.74 6.46
CA VAL A 88 -8.71 10.80 7.54
C VAL A 88 -9.85 9.88 7.10
N GLY A 89 -9.70 8.57 7.37
CA GLY A 89 -10.64 7.53 6.97
C GLY A 89 -10.43 6.98 5.57
N GLU A 90 -9.58 7.61 4.74
CA GLU A 90 -9.24 7.12 3.41
C GLU A 90 -7.97 6.24 3.42
N ALA A 91 -7.88 5.33 2.45
CA ALA A 91 -6.71 4.49 2.27
C ALA A 91 -5.57 5.27 1.60
N ALA A 92 -4.41 5.31 2.26
CA ALA A 92 -3.15 5.74 1.68
C ALA A 92 -2.49 4.63 0.85
N ILE A 93 -2.75 3.37 1.19
CA ILE A 93 -2.23 2.21 0.46
C ILE A 93 -3.25 1.07 0.48
N HIS A 94 -3.33 0.32 -0.62
CA HIS A 94 -4.03 -0.96 -0.72
C HIS A 94 -3.11 -2.00 -1.34
N VAL A 95 -3.03 -3.17 -0.70
CA VAL A 95 -2.25 -4.31 -1.15
C VAL A 95 -3.18 -5.50 -1.25
N VAL A 96 -3.14 -6.20 -2.39
CA VAL A 96 -3.91 -7.42 -2.64
C VAL A 96 -2.94 -8.52 -3.03
N VAL A 97 -3.01 -9.66 -2.38
CA VAL A 97 -2.19 -10.84 -2.67
C VAL A 97 -3.10 -12.03 -2.91
N ALA A 98 -2.97 -12.67 -4.08
CA ALA A 98 -3.65 -13.93 -4.37
C ALA A 98 -2.64 -15.08 -4.43
N SER A 99 -2.96 -16.19 -3.79
CA SER A 99 -2.08 -17.35 -3.67
C SER A 99 -2.86 -18.66 -3.70
N ARG A 100 -2.14 -19.78 -3.85
CA ARG A 100 -2.73 -21.13 -3.74
C ARG A 100 -3.22 -21.44 -2.33
N HIS A 101 -2.49 -20.98 -1.31
CA HIS A 101 -2.77 -21.28 0.10
C HIS A 101 -2.56 -20.05 0.96
N ARG A 102 -3.45 -19.85 1.95
CA ARG A 102 -3.45 -18.66 2.83
C ARG A 102 -2.10 -18.30 3.45
N ALA A 103 -1.28 -19.30 3.78
CA ALA A 103 0.02 -19.08 4.43
C ALA A 103 0.94 -18.22 3.55
N ALA A 104 0.99 -18.49 2.24
CA ALA A 104 1.79 -17.72 1.30
C ALA A 104 1.27 -16.28 1.14
N ALA A 105 -0.06 -16.09 1.05
CA ALA A 105 -0.65 -14.76 0.96
C ALA A 105 -0.32 -13.89 2.19
N PHE A 106 -0.48 -14.43 3.41
CA PHE A 106 -0.17 -13.70 4.63
C PHE A 106 1.33 -13.40 4.78
N ALA A 107 2.19 -14.38 4.46
CA ALA A 107 3.64 -14.20 4.54
C ALA A 107 4.13 -13.10 3.60
N LEU A 108 3.68 -13.12 2.33
CA LEU A 108 4.04 -12.10 1.36
C LEU A 108 3.52 -10.73 1.77
N LEU A 109 2.25 -10.63 2.15
CA LEU A 109 1.63 -9.35 2.52
C LEU A 109 2.32 -8.72 3.74
N THR A 110 2.62 -9.52 4.77
CA THR A 110 3.32 -9.03 5.97
C THR A 110 4.73 -8.58 5.63
N GLY A 111 5.53 -9.43 4.99
CA GLY A 111 6.91 -9.10 4.61
C GLY A 111 6.99 -7.91 3.64
N PHE A 112 6.00 -7.76 2.76
CA PHE A 112 5.91 -6.63 1.85
C PHE A 112 5.72 -5.33 2.63
N MET A 113 4.79 -5.29 3.59
CA MET A 113 4.52 -4.08 4.36
C MET A 113 5.71 -3.66 5.23
N ASP A 114 6.46 -4.62 5.77
CA ASP A 114 7.69 -4.34 6.53
C ASP A 114 8.77 -3.72 5.63
N ARG A 115 9.03 -4.34 4.47
CA ARG A 115 10.05 -3.85 3.53
C ARG A 115 9.66 -2.58 2.82
N LEU A 116 8.38 -2.37 2.51
CA LEU A 116 7.89 -1.11 1.94
C LEU A 116 8.28 0.06 2.85
N LYS A 117 8.02 -0.06 4.16
CA LYS A 117 8.30 1.01 5.13
C LYS A 117 9.78 1.27 5.36
N GLN A 118 10.64 0.27 5.12
CA GLN A 118 12.08 0.36 5.34
C GLN A 118 12.83 0.83 4.09
N ASP A 119 12.46 0.26 2.94
CA ASP A 119 13.28 0.33 1.73
C ASP A 119 12.73 1.34 0.71
N VAL A 120 11.41 1.52 0.62
CA VAL A 120 10.79 2.22 -0.51
C VAL A 120 10.67 3.72 -0.22
N PRO A 121 11.13 4.61 -1.14
CA PRO A 121 11.11 6.06 -0.94
C PRO A 121 9.71 6.65 -1.15
N ILE A 122 8.81 6.33 -0.22
CA ILE A 122 7.48 6.92 -0.05
C ILE A 122 7.37 7.34 1.41
N TRP A 123 7.05 8.61 1.66
CA TRP A 123 7.03 9.15 3.03
C TRP A 123 5.83 10.07 3.25
N LYS A 124 5.45 10.21 4.52
CA LYS A 124 4.52 11.25 4.97
C LYS A 124 5.27 12.58 4.96
N ALA A 125 4.90 13.48 4.06
CA ALA A 125 5.52 14.80 3.94
C ALA A 125 5.03 15.75 5.04
N ARG A 126 3.71 15.81 5.27
CA ARG A 126 3.10 16.66 6.30
C ARG A 126 1.75 16.14 6.78
N ALA A 127 1.41 16.47 8.02
CA ALA A 127 0.06 16.40 8.53
C ALA A 127 -0.69 17.71 8.24
N LEU A 128 -1.98 17.61 7.94
CA LEU A 128 -2.85 18.77 7.69
C LEU A 128 -3.98 18.80 8.73
N ASP A 129 -4.42 19.99 9.14
CA ASP A 129 -5.63 20.15 9.95
C ASP A 129 -6.91 19.95 9.11
N THR A 130 -8.08 20.07 9.74
CA THR A 130 -9.38 19.90 9.05
C THR A 130 -9.67 21.00 8.02
N ALA A 131 -8.92 22.10 8.02
CA ALA A 131 -8.97 23.15 7.02
C ALA A 131 -7.91 22.98 5.92
N GLY A 132 -7.15 21.87 5.92
CA GLY A 132 -6.11 21.58 4.94
C GLY A 132 -4.80 22.33 5.15
N ARG A 133 -4.60 22.97 6.30
CA ARG A 133 -3.39 23.74 6.60
C ARG A 133 -2.31 22.85 7.21
N PRO A 134 -1.02 23.02 6.85
CA PRO A 134 0.06 22.26 7.44
C PRO A 134 0.13 22.41 8.95
N ILE A 135 0.22 21.28 9.63
CA ILE A 135 0.50 21.21 11.04
C ILE A 135 2.02 21.20 11.20
N ALA A 136 2.56 22.17 11.96
CA ALA A 136 3.98 22.20 12.29
C ALA A 136 4.39 20.88 12.96
N PRO A 137 5.57 20.32 12.60
CA PRO A 137 6.09 19.12 13.25
C PRO A 137 6.21 19.35 14.76
N ALA A 138 6.06 18.28 15.54
CA ALA A 138 6.32 18.35 16.97
C ALA A 138 7.78 18.82 17.20
N PRO A 139 8.02 19.66 18.23
CA PRO A 139 9.37 20.08 18.58
C PRO A 139 10.27 18.91 19.00
#